data_AF-A0A3S2AHU9-F1
#
_entry.id   AF-A0A3S2AHU9-F1
#
_cell.length_a   1.000
_cell.length_b   1.000
_cell.length_c   1.000
_cell.angle_alpha   90.00
_cell.angle_beta   90.00
_cell.angle_gamma   90.00
#
_symmetry.space_group_name_H-M   'P 1'
#
loop_
_entity.id
_entity.type
_entity.pdbx_description
1 polymer ?
#
loop_
_entity_poly.entity_id
_entity_poly.type
_entity_poly.pdbx_seq_one_letter_code
_entity_poly.pdbx_strand_id
1 'polypeptide(L)'
;MEFIAQNMAPIMFASLIIFLLIGYPVAFSLAANGLMFFFIGVLLSPYSGGSINLAWPLLHALPDNFYGSRVMSNDTLLAIPFFTFMGIVLERSGMAEDLLDTIGQLFGPIRGGLAYAVIFVGAL
;
A
#
# COMPACT_ATOMS: atom_id res chain seq x y z
N MET A 1 15.82 -29.94 -3.21
CA MET A 1 14.39 -29.62 -3.06
C MET A 1 14.06 -29.19 -1.62
N GLU A 2 14.59 -29.88 -0.61
CA GLU A 2 14.37 -29.56 0.81
C GLU A 2 14.94 -28.20 1.25
N PHE A 3 16.14 -27.82 0.77
CA PHE A 3 16.74 -26.51 1.06
C PHE A 3 15.94 -25.32 0.51
N ILE A 4 15.32 -25.46 -0.67
CA ILE A 4 14.46 -24.43 -1.26
C ILE A 4 13.17 -24.32 -0.46
N ALA A 5 12.56 -25.45 -0.08
CA ALA A 5 11.37 -25.46 0.76
C ALA A 5 11.59 -24.77 2.12
N GLN A 6 12.72 -25.04 2.78
CA GLN A 6 13.05 -24.40 4.07
C GLN A 6 13.34 -22.89 3.95
N ASN A 7 13.91 -22.43 2.82
CA ASN A 7 14.29 -21.03 2.61
C ASN A 7 13.31 -20.27 1.69
N MET A 8 12.08 -20.73 1.54
CA MET A 8 11.12 -20.12 0.61
C MET A 8 10.81 -18.65 0.94
N ALA A 9 10.67 -18.29 2.22
CA ALA A 9 10.31 -16.91 2.60
C ALA A 9 11.41 -15.87 2.26
N PRO A 10 12.69 -16.09 2.59
CA PRO A 10 13.78 -15.21 2.13
C PRO A 10 13.87 -15.12 0.60
N ILE A 11 13.69 -16.24 -0.11
CA ILE A 11 13.75 -16.26 -1.58
C ILE A 11 12.59 -15.46 -2.19
N MET A 12 11.38 -15.57 -1.63
CA MET A 12 10.20 -14.79 -2.05
C MET A 12 10.40 -13.29 -1.79
N PHE A 13 11.07 -12.92 -0.71
CA PHE A 13 11.38 -11.52 -0.42
C PHE A 13 12.45 -10.94 -1.35
N ALA A 14 13.55 -11.68 -1.57
CA ALA A 14 14.61 -11.25 -2.47
C ALA A 14 14.13 -11.10 -3.92
N SER A 15 13.29 -12.03 -4.39
CA SER A 15 12.68 -11.94 -5.72
C SER A 15 11.74 -10.73 -5.86
N LEU A 16 10.96 -10.42 -4.82
CA LEU A 16 10.15 -9.20 -4.80
C LEU A 16 11.02 -7.94 -4.96
N ILE A 17 12.14 -7.85 -4.25
CA ILE A 17 13.07 -6.71 -4.38
C ILE A 17 13.53 -6.58 -5.85
N ILE A 18 13.90 -7.68 -6.49
CA ILE A 18 14.32 -7.66 -7.90
C ILE A 18 13.20 -7.13 -8.80
N PHE A 19 11.96 -7.60 -8.62
CA PHE A 19 10.80 -7.09 -9.37
C PHE A 19 10.58 -5.59 -9.18
N LEU A 20 10.77 -5.08 -7.96
CA LEU A 20 10.65 -3.66 -7.66
C LEU A 20 11.79 -2.83 -8.29
N LEU A 21 13.02 -3.36 -8.32
CA LEU A 21 14.16 -2.68 -8.94
C LEU A 21 14.04 -2.56 -10.46
N ILE A 22 13.30 -3.47 -11.11
CA ILE A 22 12.99 -3.40 -12.55
C ILE A 22 12.01 -2.23 -12.84
N GLY A 23 11.36 -1.66 -11.82
CA GLY A 23 10.46 -0.51 -11.97
C GLY A 23 9.03 -0.87 -12.35
N TYR A 24 8.64 -2.15 -12.26
CA TYR A 24 7.24 -2.54 -12.44
C TYR A 24 6.36 -2.00 -11.31
N PRO A 25 5.09 -1.62 -11.59
CA PRO A 25 4.19 -1.12 -10.56
C PRO A 25 4.03 -2.11 -9.41
N VAL A 26 4.18 -1.61 -8.18
CA VAL A 26 4.28 -2.40 -6.95
C VAL A 26 3.14 -3.41 -6.80
N ALA A 27 1.91 -3.02 -7.14
CA ALA A 27 0.74 -3.89 -7.04
C ALA A 27 0.86 -5.17 -7.89
N PHE A 28 1.33 -5.05 -9.14
CA PHE A 28 1.51 -6.19 -10.03
C PHE A 28 2.70 -7.05 -9.60
N SER A 29 3.78 -6.42 -9.14
CA SER A 29 4.96 -7.14 -8.62
C SER A 29 4.61 -7.99 -7.40
N LEU A 30 3.83 -7.45 -6.45
CA LEU A 30 3.35 -8.19 -5.29
C LEU A 30 2.42 -9.34 -5.68
N ALA A 31 1.47 -9.11 -6.59
CA ALA A 31 0.52 -10.13 -7.03
C ALA A 31 1.23 -11.28 -7.78
N ALA A 32 2.09 -10.95 -8.75
CA ALA A 32 2.82 -11.94 -9.54
C ALA A 32 3.77 -12.77 -8.66
N ASN A 33 4.54 -12.11 -7.79
CA ASN A 33 5.47 -12.80 -6.88
C ASN A 33 4.70 -13.71 -5.90
N GLY A 34 3.62 -13.22 -5.29
CA GLY A 34 2.78 -14.03 -4.40
C GLY A 34 2.16 -15.25 -5.09
N LEU A 35 1.62 -15.09 -6.29
CA LEU A 35 1.02 -16.19 -7.06
C LEU A 35 2.06 -17.19 -7.56
N MET A 36 3.22 -16.70 -8.02
CA MET A 36 4.31 -17.54 -8.50
C MET A 36 4.86 -18.43 -7.37
N PHE A 37 5.13 -17.85 -6.20
CA PHE A 37 5.60 -18.61 -5.05
C PHE A 37 4.51 -19.47 -4.41
N PHE A 38 3.23 -19.13 -4.55
CA PHE A 38 2.13 -20.02 -4.18
C PHE A 38 2.13 -21.28 -5.05
N PHE A 39 2.22 -21.14 -6.38
CA PHE A 39 2.28 -22.27 -7.30
C PHE A 39 3.49 -23.18 -7.03
N ILE A 40 4.67 -22.59 -6.84
CA ILE A 40 5.90 -23.30 -6.46
C ILE A 40 5.70 -23.99 -5.10
N GLY A 41 5.12 -23.31 -4.11
CA GLY A 41 4.86 -23.84 -2.78
C GLY A 41 3.92 -25.03 -2.76
N VAL A 42 2.87 -25.03 -3.59
CA VAL A 42 1.96 -26.19 -3.74
C VAL A 42 2.69 -27.39 -4.33
N LEU A 43 3.58 -27.20 -5.31
CA LEU A 43 4.38 -28.28 -5.90
C LEU A 43 5.43 -28.84 -4.94
N LEU A 44 6.01 -28.00 -4.08
CA LEU A 44 7.01 -28.40 -3.09
C LEU A 44 6.40 -28.91 -1.78
N SER A 45 5.11 -28.68 -1.52
CA SER A 45 4.42 -29.10 -0.28
C SER A 45 4.57 -30.59 0.05
N PRO A 46 4.43 -31.54 -0.89
CA PRO A 46 4.63 -32.98 -0.61
C PRO A 46 6.08 -33.34 -0.21
N TYR A 47 7.05 -32.53 -0.61
CA TYR A 47 8.48 -32.77 -0.40
C TYR A 47 9.05 -32.02 0.81
N SER A 48 8.23 -31.24 1.50
CA SER A 48 8.65 -30.31 2.55
C SER A 48 8.57 -30.86 3.98
N GLY A 49 8.19 -32.14 4.16
CA GLY A 49 8.14 -32.78 5.49
C GLY A 49 7.17 -32.12 6.48
N GLY A 50 6.16 -31.39 6.00
CA GLY A 50 5.16 -30.69 6.82
C GLY A 50 5.47 -29.22 7.15
N SER A 51 6.60 -28.66 6.70
CA SER A 51 6.92 -27.23 6.89
C SER A 51 6.04 -26.29 6.04
N ILE A 52 5.56 -26.76 4.89
CA ILE A 52 4.69 -26.01 3.96
C ILE A 52 3.38 -26.76 3.75
N ASN A 53 2.27 -26.17 4.20
CA ASN A 53 0.91 -26.71 4.05
C ASN A 53 0.11 -25.89 3.04
N LEU A 54 0.60 -25.82 1.79
CA LEU A 54 -0.09 -25.14 0.70
C LEU A 54 -0.85 -26.14 -0.17
N ALA A 55 -2.11 -25.87 -0.44
CA ALA A 55 -2.97 -26.70 -1.27
C ALA A 55 -3.78 -25.84 -2.24
N TRP A 56 -4.15 -26.41 -3.39
CA TRP A 56 -4.96 -25.75 -4.42
C TRP A 56 -6.23 -25.06 -3.91
N PRO A 57 -7.00 -25.64 -2.96
CA PRO A 57 -8.20 -24.99 -2.45
C PRO A 57 -7.95 -23.65 -1.74
N LEU A 58 -6.73 -23.40 -1.21
CA LEU A 58 -6.40 -22.13 -0.56
C LEU A 58 -6.39 -20.94 -1.53
N LEU A 59 -6.33 -21.19 -2.84
CA LEU A 59 -6.43 -20.13 -3.83
C LEU A 59 -7.80 -19.46 -3.81
N HIS A 60 -8.87 -20.18 -3.45
CA HIS A 60 -10.21 -19.61 -3.27
C HIS A 60 -10.27 -18.58 -2.13
N ALA A 61 -9.34 -18.64 -1.18
CA ALA A 61 -9.25 -17.62 -0.15
C ALA A 61 -8.88 -16.25 -0.74
N LEU A 62 -8.20 -16.15 -1.90
CA LEU A 62 -7.83 -14.86 -2.48
C LEU A 62 -9.06 -14.02 -2.87
N PRO A 63 -10.03 -14.54 -3.67
CA PRO A 63 -11.31 -13.87 -3.90
C PRO A 63 -12.06 -13.53 -2.61
N ASP A 64 -12.14 -14.46 -1.66
CA ASP A 64 -12.87 -14.24 -0.39
C ASP A 64 -12.24 -13.14 0.46
N ASN A 65 -10.91 -13.01 0.44
CA ASN A 65 -10.23 -11.91 1.11
C ASN A 65 -10.48 -10.56 0.43
N PHE A 66 -10.52 -10.56 -0.90
CA PHE A 66 -10.67 -9.34 -1.69
C PHE A 66 -12.12 -8.82 -1.67
N TYR A 67 -13.08 -9.70 -1.97
CA TYR A 67 -14.50 -9.39 -2.09
C TYR A 67 -15.30 -9.66 -0.82
N GLY A 68 -14.86 -10.62 0.01
CA GLY A 68 -15.72 -11.20 1.05
C GLY A 68 -15.81 -10.44 2.38
N SER A 69 -14.80 -9.66 2.80
CA SER A 69 -14.90 -8.83 4.04
C SER A 69 -13.68 -7.97 4.41
N ARG A 70 -12.49 -8.14 3.80
CA ARG A 70 -11.26 -7.49 4.35
C ARG A 70 -10.81 -6.24 3.61
N VAL A 71 -10.92 -6.20 2.29
CA VAL A 71 -10.43 -5.07 1.50
C VAL A 71 -11.58 -4.14 1.13
N MET A 72 -12.62 -4.64 0.45
CA MET A 72 -13.69 -3.78 -0.05
C MET A 72 -14.59 -3.17 1.04
N SER A 73 -14.75 -3.84 2.18
CA SER A 73 -15.49 -3.33 3.34
C SER A 73 -14.59 -2.71 4.40
N ASN A 74 -13.38 -2.28 4.03
CA ASN A 74 -12.47 -1.62 4.96
C ASN A 74 -12.75 -0.12 5.02
N ASP A 75 -13.24 0.33 6.17
CA ASP A 75 -13.55 1.75 6.41
C ASP A 75 -12.33 2.66 6.26
N THR A 76 -11.11 2.16 6.51
CA THR A 76 -9.88 2.93 6.29
C THR A 76 -9.65 3.19 4.81
N LEU A 77 -10.03 2.27 3.92
CA LEU A 77 -9.90 2.47 2.48
C LEU A 77 -10.98 3.43 1.93
N LEU A 78 -12.14 3.54 2.60
CA LEU A 78 -13.12 4.59 2.32
C LEU A 78 -12.58 5.99 2.63
N ALA A 79 -11.59 6.12 3.52
CA ALA A 79 -10.95 7.41 3.79
C ALA A 79 -10.26 8.00 2.54
N ILE A 80 -9.75 7.16 1.62
CA ILE A 80 -9.06 7.63 0.40
C ILE A 80 -10.00 8.48 -0.49
N PRO A 81 -11.15 7.97 -0.97
CA PRO A 81 -12.05 8.76 -1.81
C PRO A 81 -12.66 9.94 -1.05
N PHE A 82 -12.97 9.79 0.25
CA PHE A 82 -13.50 10.92 1.04
C PHE A 82 -12.47 12.02 1.25
N PHE A 83 -11.19 11.67 1.45
CA PHE A 83 -10.11 12.63 1.55
C PHE A 83 -9.88 13.35 0.22
N THR A 84 -9.85 12.62 -0.89
CA THR A 84 -9.77 13.23 -2.23
C THR A 84 -10.98 14.13 -2.50
N PHE A 85 -12.19 13.71 -2.13
CA PHE A 85 -13.40 14.51 -2.28
C PHE A 85 -13.34 15.80 -1.45
N MET A 86 -12.97 15.70 -0.17
CA MET A 86 -12.76 16.85 0.70
C MET A 86 -11.74 17.81 0.10
N GLY A 87 -10.60 17.31 -0.38
CA GLY A 87 -9.57 18.12 -1.04
C GLY A 87 -10.11 18.90 -2.24
N ILE A 88 -10.86 18.23 -3.13
CA ILE A 88 -11.48 18.87 -4.30
C ILE A 88 -12.53 19.91 -3.89
N VAL A 89 -13.33 19.63 -2.86
CA VAL A 89 -14.33 20.58 -2.34
C VAL A 89 -13.65 21.83 -1.78
N LEU A 90 -12.60 21.68 -0.97
CA LEU A 90 -11.84 22.79 -0.39
C LEU A 90 -11.11 23.63 -1.46
N GLU A 91 -10.56 22.98 -2.49
CA GLU A 91 -9.95 23.63 -3.64
C GLU A 91 -10.99 24.46 -4.41
N ARG A 92 -12.15 23.87 -4.72
CA ARG A 92 -13.19 24.53 -5.50
C ARG A 92 -13.96 25.60 -4.73
N SER A 93 -14.02 25.53 -3.40
CA SER A 93 -14.71 26.51 -2.58
C SER A 93 -13.85 27.73 -2.24
N GLY A 94 -12.57 27.76 -2.63
CA GLY A 94 -11.63 28.84 -2.29
C GLY A 94 -11.21 28.87 -0.82
N MET A 95 -11.76 27.98 0.02
CA MET A 95 -11.47 27.96 1.47
C MET A 95 -9.99 27.66 1.74
N ALA A 96 -9.36 26.82 0.91
CA ALA A 96 -7.94 26.50 1.09
C ALA A 96 -7.04 27.75 0.94
N GLU A 97 -7.37 28.65 0.01
CA GLU A 97 -6.64 29.90 -0.23
C GLU A 97 -6.88 30.91 0.90
N ASP A 98 -8.15 31.14 1.27
CA ASP A 98 -8.53 32.04 2.35
C ASP A 98 -7.90 31.66 3.70
N LEU A 99 -7.79 30.35 3.98
CA LEU A 99 -7.14 29.83 5.19
C LEU A 99 -5.62 30.08 5.16
N LEU A 100 -4.97 29.87 4.02
CA LEU A 100 -3.54 30.13 3.87
C LEU A 100 -3.21 31.62 4.01
N ASP A 101 -4.03 32.50 3.43
CA ASP A 101 -3.87 33.95 3.56
C ASP A 101 -4.06 34.42 5.00
N THR A 102 -5.07 33.90 5.71
CA THR A 102 -5.32 34.24 7.11
C THR A 102 -4.18 33.80 8.02
N ILE A 103 -3.63 32.60 7.82
CA ILE A 103 -2.48 32.12 8.59
C ILE A 103 -1.20 32.88 8.19
N GLY A 104 -1.03 33.22 6.90
CA GLY A 104 0.06 34.06 6.42
C GLY A 104 0.06 35.45 7.08
N GLN A 105 -1.13 36.04 7.28
CA GLN A 105 -1.30 37.29 8.01
C GLN A 105 -0.99 37.13 9.52
N LEU A 106 -1.36 36.01 10.12
CA LEU A 106 -1.04 35.70 11.53
C LEU A 106 0.48 35.67 11.79
N PHE A 107 1.26 35.12 10.86
CA PHE A 107 2.72 35.10 10.92
C PHE A 107 3.39 36.30 10.22
N GLY A 108 2.60 37.23 9.68
CA GLY A 108 3.03 38.41 8.91
C GLY A 108 4.09 39.33 9.53
N PRO A 109 4.18 39.54 10.85
CA PRO A 109 5.23 40.39 11.43
C PRO A 109 6.63 39.76 11.41
N ILE A 110 6.75 38.45 11.11
CA ILE A 110 8.04 37.75 11.02
C ILE A 110 8.50 37.75 9.56
N ARG A 111 9.74 38.20 9.31
CA ARG A 111 10.36 38.10 7.98
C ARG A 111 10.42 36.62 7.57
N GLY A 112 9.63 36.24 6.56
CA GLY A 112 9.47 34.85 6.11
C GLY A 112 8.27 34.10 6.71
N GLY A 113 7.37 34.77 7.43
CA GLY A 113 6.20 34.16 8.09
C GLY A 113 5.29 33.34 7.17
N LEU A 114 5.12 33.79 5.92
CA LEU A 114 4.38 33.05 4.88
C LEU A 114 5.03 31.69 4.54
N ALA A 115 6.36 31.63 4.47
CA ALA A 115 7.06 30.37 4.19
C ALA A 115 6.94 29.38 5.36
N TYR A 116 7.02 29.88 6.60
CA TYR A 116 6.79 29.06 7.79
C TYR A 116 5.35 28.55 7.87
N ALA A 117 4.36 29.40 7.57
CA ALA A 117 2.95 29.03 7.53
C ALA A 117 2.70 27.88 6.53
N VAL A 118 3.24 27.95 5.32
CA VAL A 118 3.08 26.91 4.29
C VAL A 118 3.70 25.58 4.73
N ILE A 119 4.88 25.58 5.37
CA ILE A 119 5.52 24.35 5.85
C ILE A 119 4.70 23.71 6.96
N PHE A 120 4.19 24.49 7.93
CA PHE A 120 3.43 23.94 9.05
C PHE A 120 2.01 23.51 8.68
N VAL A 121 1.34 24.22 7.77
CA VAL A 121 -0.04 23.93 7.37
C VAL A 121 -0.08 22.89 6.24
N GLY A 122 0.82 22.97 5.27
CA GLY A 122 0.85 22.05 4.13
C GLY A 122 1.43 20.67 4.44
N ALA A 123 2.17 20.52 5.55
CA ALA A 123 2.70 19.23 6.00
C ALA A 123 1.77 18.48 6.97
N LEU A 124 0.65 19.09 7.40
CA LEU A 124 -0.33 18.52 8.32
C LEU A 124 -1.47 17.83 7.55
#